data_AF-A0A5M7PV85-F1
#
_entry.id   AF-A0A5M7PV85-F1
#
_cell.length_a   1.000
_cell.length_b   1.000
_cell.length_c   1.000
_cell.angle_alpha   90.00
_cell.angle_beta   90.00
_cell.angle_gamma   90.00
#
_symmetry.space_group_name_H-M   'P 1'
#
loop_
_entity.id
_entity.type
_entity.pdbx_description
1 polymer ?
#
loop_
_entity_poly.entity_id
_entity_poly.type
_entity_poly.pdbx_seq_one_letter_code
_entity_poly.pdbx_strand_id
1 'polypeptide(L)' 'TDRIIALFQRAGLPVHGPQAMSAEMYLPHMMRDKKVLAGELRLILPLSIGRSEVRGGVAHDMVLAAINDCQQP' A
#
# COMPACT_ATOMS: atom_id res chain seq x y z
N THR A 1 9.49 1.42 10.11
CA THR A 1 8.44 0.48 9.60
C THR A 1 8.64 -0.93 10.16
N ASP A 2 9.86 -1.25 10.58
CA ASP A 2 10.35 -2.57 11.01
C ASP A 2 9.52 -3.25 12.09
N ARG A 3 8.92 -2.50 13.02
CA ARG A 3 8.02 -3.08 14.04
C ARG A 3 6.79 -3.75 13.44
N ILE A 4 6.23 -3.18 12.37
CA ILE A 4 5.06 -3.73 11.68
C ILE A 4 5.47 -4.96 10.86
N ILE A 5 6.60 -4.86 10.16
CA ILE A 5 7.19 -5.95 9.37
C ILE A 5 7.50 -7.17 10.25
N ALA A 6 8.19 -6.95 11.37
CA ALA A 6 8.53 -8.01 12.32
C ALA A 6 7.28 -8.68 12.92
N LEU A 7 6.19 -7.94 13.11
CA LEU A 7 4.93 -8.52 13.57
C LEU A 7 4.32 -9.44 12.52
N PHE A 8 4.28 -9.03 11.26
CA PHE A 8 3.77 -9.86 10.16
C PHE A 8 4.63 -11.11 9.95
N GLN A 9 5.96 -10.98 9.97
CA GLN A 9 6.87 -12.12 9.87
C GLN A 9 6.68 -13.11 11.03
N ARG A 10 6.52 -12.63 12.27
CA ARG A 10 6.23 -13.48 13.42
C ARG A 10 4.89 -14.20 13.32
N ALA A 11 3.93 -13.61 12.62
CA ALA A 11 2.64 -14.22 12.34
C ALA A 11 2.67 -15.17 11.11
N GLY A 12 3.82 -15.35 10.47
CA GLY A 12 3.96 -16.17 9.26
C GLY A 12 3.34 -15.53 8.01
N LEU A 13 3.13 -14.21 8.02
CA LEU A 13 2.54 -13.47 6.90
C LEU A 13 3.62 -12.88 5.97
N PRO A 14 3.38 -12.87 4.65
CA PRO A 14 4.28 -12.24 3.70
C PRO A 14 4.30 -10.73 3.88
N VAL A 15 5.49 -10.13 3.79
CA VAL A 15 5.70 -8.67 3.86
C VAL A 15 6.13 -8.06 2.52
N HIS A 16 6.28 -8.91 1.49
CA HIS A 16 6.63 -8.52 0.14
C HIS A 16 5.45 -8.78 -0.81
N GLY A 17 5.35 -7.96 -1.85
CA GLY A 17 4.36 -8.15 -2.91
C GLY A 17 4.61 -9.45 -3.71
N PRO A 18 3.56 -10.04 -4.31
CA PRO A 18 3.69 -11.19 -5.20
C PRO A 18 4.61 -10.89 -6.39
N GLN A 19 5.56 -11.78 -6.65
CA GLN A 19 6.53 -11.67 -7.75
C GLN A 19 5.89 -11.67 -9.14
N ALA A 20 4.69 -12.24 -9.26
CA ALA A 20 3.93 -12.29 -10.51
C ALA A 20 3.24 -10.96 -10.88
N MET A 21 3.29 -9.93 -10.02
CA MET A 21 2.53 -8.70 -10.20
C MET A 21 3.44 -7.46 -10.11
N SER A 22 3.58 -6.72 -11.22
CA SER A 22 4.31 -5.45 -11.24
C SER A 22 3.52 -4.34 -10.56
N ALA A 23 4.18 -3.27 -10.12
CA ALA A 23 3.52 -2.16 -9.42
C ALA A 23 2.42 -1.50 -10.26
N GLU A 24 2.59 -1.41 -11.58
CA GLU A 24 1.62 -0.83 -12.50
C GLU A 24 0.32 -1.64 -12.55
N MET A 25 0.38 -2.95 -12.30
CA MET A 25 -0.80 -3.81 -12.26
C MET A 25 -1.70 -3.52 -11.05
N TYR A 26 -1.19 -2.89 -9.99
CA TYR A 26 -1.99 -2.56 -8.81
C TYR A 26 -2.95 -1.40 -9.05
N LEU A 27 -2.50 -0.37 -9.79
CA LEU A 27 -3.27 0.87 -9.97
C LEU A 27 -4.68 0.65 -10.53
N PRO A 28 -4.88 -0.13 -11.62
CA PRO A 28 -6.23 -0.38 -12.15
C PRO A 28 -7.16 -1.05 -11.15
N HIS A 29 -6.62 -1.92 -10.28
CA HIS A 29 -7.40 -2.58 -9.22
C HIS A 29 -7.72 -1.61 -8.08
N MET A 30 -6.76 -0.78 -7.68
CA MET A 30 -6.94 0.22 -6.63
C MET A 30 -7.89 1.35 -7.04
N MET A 31 -7.91 1.73 -8.32
CA MET A 31 -8.83 2.73 -8.88
C MET A 31 -10.29 2.25 -8.96
N ARG A 32 -10.53 0.94 -8.95
CA ARG A 32 -11.88 0.34 -8.93
C ARG A 32 -12.49 0.26 -7.53
N ASP A 33 -11.71 0.57 -6.48
CA ASP A 33 -12.20 0.50 -5.11
C ASP A 33 -13.28 1.56 -4.83
N LYS A 34 -14.28 1.19 -4.03
CA LYS A 34 -15.54 1.94 -3.80
C LYS A 34 -15.33 3.29 -3.05
N LYS A 35 -14.08 3.70 -2.79
CA LYS A 35 -13.69 4.96 -2.15
C LYS A 35 -13.18 6.04 -3.11
N VAL A 36 -13.21 5.80 -4.42
CA VAL A 36 -12.89 6.80 -5.45
C VAL A 36 -14.12 7.68 -5.72
N LEU A 37 -14.25 8.77 -4.95
CA LEU A 37 -15.06 9.92 -5.36
C LEU A 37 -14.17 10.81 -6.23
N ALA A 38 -14.57 11.07 -7.47
CA ALA A 38 -13.91 11.98 -8.43
C ALA A 38 -12.53 11.55 -9.00
N GLY A 39 -12.19 10.26 -9.00
CA GLY A 39 -10.93 9.77 -9.61
C GLY A 39 -9.70 9.88 -8.70
N GLU A 40 -9.89 10.28 -7.44
CA GLU A 40 -8.82 10.36 -6.45
C GLU A 40 -8.72 9.06 -5.63
N LEU A 41 -7.50 8.52 -5.58
CA LEU A 41 -7.17 7.39 -4.73
C LEU A 41 -7.25 7.81 -3.25
N ARG A 42 -8.03 7.09 -2.45
CA ARG A 42 -8.10 7.27 -1.00
C ARG A 42 -7.44 6.11 -0.29
N LEU A 43 -6.34 6.38 0.39
CA LEU A 43 -5.56 5.40 1.13
C LEU A 43 -5.76 5.57 2.63
N ILE A 44 -5.69 4.47 3.37
CA ILE A 44 -5.57 4.50 4.83
C ILE A 44 -4.09 4.43 5.16
N LEU A 45 -3.56 5.48 5.75
CA LEU A 45 -2.14 5.58 6.10
C LEU A 45 -1.98 5.57 7.63
N PRO A 46 -1.12 4.71 8.19
CA PRO A 46 -0.76 4.77 9.60
C PRO A 46 0.15 5.97 9.85
N LEU A 47 -0.22 6.84 10.79
CA LEU A 47 0.64 7.94 11.27
C LEU A 47 1.54 7.47 12.42
N SER A 48 1.01 6.58 13.26
CA SER A 48 1.71 5.92 14.34
C SER A 48 1.04 4.59 14.65
N ILE A 49 1.69 3.73 15.44
CA ILE A 49 1.05 2.51 15.93
C ILE A 49 -0.14 2.94 16.81
N GLY A 50 -1.35 2.50 16.43
CA GLY A 50 -2.60 2.91 17.07
C GLY A 50 -3.28 4.16 16.49
N ARG A 51 -2.73 4.80 15.44
CA ARG A 51 -3.33 5.97 14.79
C ARG A 51 -3.21 5.89 13.26
N SER A 52 -4.33 6.00 12.57
CA SER A 52 -4.39 6.07 11.09
C SER A 52 -5.28 7.22 10.63
N GLU A 53 -5.03 7.67 9.40
CA GLU A 53 -5.87 8.66 8.72
C GLU A 53 -6.26 8.17 7.32
N VAL A 54 -7.39 8.67 6.82
CA VAL A 54 -7.77 8.51 5.41
C VAL A 54 -7.19 9.69 4.65
N ARG A 55 -6.24 9.43 3.76
CA ARG A 55 -5.63 10.45 2.90
C ARG A 55 -6.07 10.25 1.46
N GLY A 56 -6.71 11.28 0.90
CA GLY A 56 -6.98 11.41 -0.52
C GLY A 56 -5.86 12.18 -1.24
N GLY A 57 -5.86 12.14 -2.57
CA GLY A 57 -4.96 12.95 -3.39
C GLY A 57 -3.48 12.52 -3.35
N VAL A 58 -3.19 11.27 -2.98
CA VAL A 58 -1.83 10.74 -3.07
C VAL A 58 -1.48 10.53 -4.55
N ALA A 59 -0.34 11.07 -4.96
CA ALA A 59 0.11 10.97 -6.35
C ALA A 59 0.44 9.52 -6.73
N HIS A 60 0.10 9.13 -7.95
CA HIS A 60 0.19 7.73 -8.41
C HIS A 60 1.64 7.23 -8.45
N ASP A 61 2.58 8.10 -8.78
CA ASP A 61 4.03 7.84 -8.75
C ASP A 61 4.53 7.48 -7.34
N MET A 62 4.05 8.16 -6.30
CA MET A 62 4.38 7.85 -4.91
C MET A 62 3.84 6.48 -4.49
N VAL A 63 2.66 6.11 -4.98
CA VAL A 63 2.08 4.77 -4.73
C VAL A 63 2.90 3.69 -5.44
N LEU A 64 3.28 3.91 -6.69
CA LEU A 64 4.11 2.98 -7.46
C LEU A 64 5.49 2.79 -6.80
N ALA A 65 6.13 3.88 -6.37
CA ALA A 65 7.40 3.82 -5.65
C ALA A 65 7.29 3.00 -4.36
N ALA A 66 6.25 3.25 -3.56
CA ALA A 66 6.02 2.50 -2.31
C ALA A 66 5.74 1.00 -2.55
N ILE A 67 5.07 0.65 -3.65
CA ILE A 67 4.87 -0.77 -4.01
C ILE A 67 6.20 -1.39 -4.43
N ASN A 68 6.99 -0.70 -5.27
CA ASN A 68 8.30 -1.17 -5.72
C ASN A 68 9.26 -1.44 -4.54
N ASP A 69 9.29 -0.55 -3.55
CA ASP A 69 10.07 -0.74 -2.31
C ASP A 69 9.67 -2.01 -1.54
N CYS A 70 8.44 -2.50 -1.72
CA CYS A 70 7.94 -3.71 -1.10
C CYS A 70 8.05 -4.97 -2.00
N GLN A 71 8.55 -4.86 -3.24
CA GLN A 71 8.62 -6.01 -4.17
C GLN A 71 9.88 -6.86 -4.00
N GLN A 72 10.91 -6.37 -3.32
CA GLN A 72 12.15 -7.12 -3.08
C GLN A 72 12.50 -7.19 -1.58
N PRO A 73 13.12 -8.30 -1.13
CA PRO A 73 13.73 -8.41 0.20
C PRO A 73 14.99 -7.56 0.36
#